data_AF-A0AA37LSG8-F1
#
_entry.id   AF-A0AA37LSG8-F1
#
_cell.length_a   1.000
_cell.length_b   1.000
_cell.length_c   1.000
_cell.angle_alpha   90.00
_cell.angle_beta   90.00
_cell.angle_gamma   90.00
#
_symmetry.space_group_name_H-M   'P 1'
#
loop_
_entity.id
_entity.type
_entity.pdbx_description
1 polymer ?
#
loop_
_entity_poly.entity_id
_entity_poly.type
_entity_poly.pdbx_seq_one_letter_code
_entity_poly.pdbx_strand_id
1 'polypeptide(L)'
;MTALDHALRENQSALQEFSALSDFSGENIAFLARVSEWKSVSWPSAVSDSESQSLLDEEKRLNAYNRALEIYADFISLQHAEFPLNLPSQEMKHLFKIFDKPARVLFGEDSSVNIATPFDDAYLQGREASRSGSSGEIRSQARYTGEVPSGFDSTVFDSANGHIKYLVLTNTWPKFVKEMHHRRRSSETGRSVMTNESEYSLLSRVSSGVTSLIRSVKAI
;
A
#
# COMPACT_ATOMS: atom_id res chain seq x y z
N MET A 1 1.51 -7.70 -14.44
CA MET A 1 2.60 -7.67 -13.44
C MET A 1 2.46 -8.92 -12.60
N THR A 2 2.60 -10.10 -13.22
CA THR A 2 1.89 -11.32 -12.81
C THR A 2 2.22 -11.82 -11.40
N ALA A 3 3.47 -11.70 -10.95
CA ALA A 3 3.88 -12.13 -9.62
C ALA A 3 3.34 -11.20 -8.50
N LEU A 4 3.36 -9.88 -8.73
CA LEU A 4 2.77 -8.91 -7.81
C LEU A 4 1.24 -9.08 -7.78
N ASP A 5 0.60 -9.23 -8.95
CA ASP A 5 -0.84 -9.48 -9.05
C ASP A 5 -1.27 -10.79 -8.36
N HIS A 6 -0.38 -11.80 -8.31
CA HIS A 6 -0.59 -13.02 -7.53
C HIS A 6 -0.43 -12.76 -6.02
N ALA A 7 0.61 -12.06 -5.60
CA ALA A 7 0.83 -11.76 -4.18
C ALA A 7 -0.28 -10.87 -3.59
N LEU A 8 -0.79 -9.90 -4.35
CA LEU A 8 -1.94 -9.09 -3.95
C LEU A 8 -3.22 -9.92 -3.78
N ARG A 9 -3.33 -11.10 -4.41
CA ARG A 9 -4.49 -11.99 -4.27
C ARG A 9 -4.32 -13.03 -3.17
N GLU A 10 -3.16 -13.70 -3.16
CA GLU A 10 -2.92 -14.89 -2.33
C GLU A 10 -2.15 -14.59 -1.03
N ASN A 11 -1.42 -13.48 -0.96
CA ASN A 11 -0.55 -13.15 0.16
C ASN A 11 -0.61 -11.66 0.53
N GLN A 12 -1.80 -11.07 0.40
CA GLN A 12 -2.01 -9.64 0.64
C GLN A 12 -1.64 -9.24 2.06
N SER A 13 -1.97 -10.06 3.05
CA SER A 13 -1.73 -9.78 4.46
C SER A 13 -0.24 -9.63 4.78
N ALA A 14 0.60 -10.57 4.34
CA ALA A 14 2.04 -10.49 4.58
C ALA A 14 2.68 -9.31 3.83
N LEU A 15 2.20 -9.02 2.62
CA LEU A 15 2.67 -7.85 1.85
C LEU A 15 2.29 -6.54 2.53
N GLN A 16 1.06 -6.45 3.06
CA GLN A 16 0.56 -5.28 3.78
C GLN A 16 1.27 -5.08 5.13
N GLU A 17 1.50 -6.15 5.89
CA GLU A 17 2.27 -6.09 7.14
C GLU A 17 3.70 -5.61 6.89
N PHE A 18 4.36 -6.18 5.87
CA PHE A 18 5.69 -5.73 5.47
C PHE A 18 5.69 -4.27 5.01
N SER A 19 4.74 -3.86 4.16
CA SER A 19 4.69 -2.49 3.67
C SER A 19 4.39 -1.49 4.78
N ALA A 20 3.56 -1.84 5.76
CA ALA A 20 3.27 -0.99 6.91
C ALA A 20 4.44 -0.90 7.89
N LEU A 21 5.06 -2.03 8.26
CA LEU A 21 6.04 -2.09 9.35
C LEU A 21 7.49 -1.89 8.91
N SER A 22 7.81 -2.17 7.64
CA SER A 22 9.20 -2.18 7.16
C SER A 22 9.47 -1.21 6.02
N ASP A 23 8.51 -1.02 5.10
CA ASP A 23 8.70 -0.15 3.93
C ASP A 23 8.00 1.22 4.06
N PHE A 24 7.17 1.41 5.10
CA PHE A 24 6.35 2.61 5.32
C PHE A 24 5.54 3.04 4.07
N SER A 25 4.99 2.05 3.38
CA SER A 25 4.23 2.19 2.13
C SER A 25 2.90 1.43 2.20
N GLY A 26 2.38 1.27 3.42
CA GLY A 26 1.14 0.53 3.75
C GLY A 26 -0.08 1.05 3.00
N GLU A 27 -0.16 2.36 2.81
CA GLU A 27 -1.22 3.07 2.10
C GLU A 27 -1.39 2.59 0.66
N ASN A 28 -0.27 2.28 -0.03
CA ASN A 28 -0.32 1.78 -1.40
C ASN A 28 -1.00 0.41 -1.48
N ILE A 29 -0.67 -0.51 -0.57
CA ILE A 29 -1.27 -1.85 -0.54
C ILE A 29 -2.72 -1.79 -0.09
N ALA A 30 -3.02 -0.97 0.92
CA ALA A 30 -4.37 -0.77 1.43
C ALA A 30 -5.30 -0.16 0.36
N PHE A 31 -4.84 0.82 -0.41
CA PHE A 31 -5.58 1.37 -1.54
C PHE A 31 -5.89 0.32 -2.61
N LEU A 32 -4.89 -0.45 -3.04
CA LEU A 32 -5.08 -1.50 -4.06
C LEU A 32 -6.10 -2.54 -3.60
N ALA A 33 -6.07 -2.91 -2.32
CA ALA A 33 -7.04 -3.81 -1.71
C ALA A 33 -8.45 -3.22 -1.74
N ARG A 34 -8.61 -1.97 -1.27
CA ARG A 34 -9.92 -1.28 -1.20
C ARG A 34 -10.52 -1.05 -2.59
N VAL A 35 -9.72 -0.71 -3.60
CA VAL A 35 -10.19 -0.60 -5.00
C VAL A 35 -10.63 -1.96 -5.55
N SER A 36 -9.87 -3.02 -5.29
CA SER A 36 -10.24 -4.38 -5.71
C SER A 36 -11.56 -4.83 -5.09
N GLU A 37 -11.72 -4.63 -3.78
CA GLU A 37 -12.95 -4.90 -3.04
C GLU A 37 -14.12 -4.08 -3.60
N TRP A 38 -13.95 -2.77 -3.73
CA TRP A 38 -14.97 -1.86 -4.27
C TRP A 38 -15.46 -2.30 -5.64
N LYS A 39 -14.55 -2.69 -6.55
CA LYS A 39 -14.92 -3.20 -7.87
C LYS A 39 -15.73 -4.49 -7.79
N SER A 40 -15.30 -5.43 -6.94
CA SER A 40 -15.99 -6.72 -6.78
C SER A 40 -17.41 -6.57 -6.25
N VAL A 41 -17.64 -5.60 -5.36
CA VAL A 41 -18.95 -5.34 -4.74
C VAL A 41 -19.85 -4.48 -5.62
N SER A 42 -19.28 -3.47 -6.30
CA SER A 42 -20.05 -2.46 -7.02
C SER A 42 -20.38 -2.85 -8.45
N TRP A 43 -19.60 -3.75 -9.05
CA TRP A 43 -19.75 -4.17 -10.44
C TRP A 43 -19.69 -5.69 -10.60
N PRO A 44 -20.50 -6.47 -9.87
CA PRO A 44 -20.64 -7.90 -10.15
C PRO A 44 -21.22 -8.06 -11.57
N SER A 45 -20.61 -8.89 -12.41
CA SER A 45 -21.03 -9.11 -13.80
C SER A 45 -22.54 -9.30 -13.92
N ALA A 46 -23.24 -8.29 -14.45
CA ALA A 46 -24.69 -8.22 -14.41
C ALA A 46 -25.33 -9.11 -15.50
N VAL A 47 -26.23 -9.99 -15.06
CA VAL A 47 -27.23 -10.69 -15.89
C VAL A 47 -28.58 -9.93 -15.75
N SER A 48 -29.27 -9.81 -16.89
CA SER A 48 -30.46 -9.02 -17.29
C SER A 48 -31.66 -8.83 -16.32
N ASP A 49 -32.35 -7.66 -16.38
CA ASP A 49 -33.71 -7.45 -16.99
C ASP A 49 -34.48 -6.20 -16.47
N SER A 50 -34.99 -5.41 -17.44
CA SER A 50 -36.16 -4.49 -17.56
C SER A 50 -36.69 -3.57 -16.42
N GLU A 51 -36.76 -2.27 -16.75
CA GLU A 51 -37.47 -1.09 -16.19
C GLU A 51 -37.43 -0.77 -14.69
N SER A 52 -37.71 -1.73 -13.78
CA SER A 52 -37.48 -1.51 -12.34
C SER A 52 -35.98 -1.42 -12.00
N GLN A 53 -35.13 -1.83 -12.94
CA GLN A 53 -33.68 -1.61 -12.92
C GLN A 53 -33.30 -0.14 -12.83
N SER A 54 -34.03 0.80 -13.45
CA SER A 54 -33.55 2.19 -13.55
C SER A 54 -33.33 2.87 -12.19
N LEU A 55 -34.29 2.75 -11.26
CA LEU A 55 -34.16 3.28 -9.90
C LEU A 55 -33.20 2.44 -9.04
N LEU A 56 -33.24 1.11 -9.20
CA LEU A 56 -32.31 0.20 -8.52
C LEU A 56 -30.86 0.41 -9.00
N ASP A 57 -30.67 0.83 -10.23
CA ASP A 57 -29.37 1.10 -10.84
C ASP A 57 -28.84 2.45 -10.39
N GLU A 58 -29.71 3.44 -10.19
CA GLU A 58 -29.30 4.71 -9.56
C GLU A 58 -28.94 4.50 -8.09
N GLU A 59 -29.69 3.69 -7.34
CA GLU A 59 -29.33 3.34 -5.96
C GLU A 59 -28.02 2.54 -5.88
N LYS A 60 -27.83 1.54 -6.75
CA LYS A 60 -26.56 0.81 -6.88
C LYS A 60 -25.42 1.75 -7.25
N ARG A 61 -25.64 2.68 -8.20
CA ARG A 61 -24.66 3.68 -8.63
C ARG A 61 -24.30 4.63 -7.49
N LEU A 62 -25.27 5.08 -6.70
CA LEU A 62 -25.04 5.92 -5.53
C LEU A 62 -24.30 5.16 -4.42
N ASN A 63 -24.64 3.88 -4.19
CA ASN A 63 -23.91 3.03 -3.24
C ASN A 63 -22.47 2.76 -3.69
N ALA A 64 -22.24 2.54 -4.99
CA ALA A 64 -20.92 2.43 -5.58
C ALA A 64 -20.14 3.74 -5.44
N TYR A 65 -20.80 4.87 -5.65
CA TYR A 65 -20.24 6.21 -5.50
C TYR A 65 -19.83 6.49 -4.06
N ASN A 66 -20.66 6.18 -3.08
CA ASN A 66 -20.34 6.37 -1.66
C ASN A 66 -19.09 5.57 -1.25
N ARG A 67 -18.99 4.30 -1.66
CA ARG A 67 -17.78 3.50 -1.41
C ARG A 67 -16.55 4.07 -2.10
N ALA A 68 -16.69 4.58 -3.32
CA ALA A 68 -15.59 5.26 -4.01
C ALA A 68 -15.19 6.57 -3.31
N LEU A 69 -16.16 7.31 -2.78
CA LEU A 69 -15.95 8.54 -2.05
C LEU A 69 -15.17 8.31 -0.75
N GLU A 70 -15.43 7.21 -0.04
CA GLU A 70 -14.62 6.77 1.10
C GLU A 70 -13.17 6.49 0.67
N ILE A 71 -12.95 5.74 -0.42
CA ILE A 71 -11.60 5.48 -0.93
C ILE A 71 -10.88 6.78 -1.27
N TYR A 72 -11.57 7.73 -1.91
CA TYR A 72 -11.01 9.04 -2.18
C TYR A 72 -10.62 9.77 -0.89
N ALA A 73 -11.50 9.79 0.12
CA ALA A 73 -11.24 10.47 1.37
C ALA A 73 -10.11 9.82 2.19
N ASP A 74 -10.00 8.48 2.17
CA ASP A 74 -9.02 7.74 2.94
C ASP A 74 -7.60 7.78 2.33
N PHE A 75 -7.50 7.80 0.98
CA PHE A 75 -6.22 7.58 0.30
C PHE A 75 -5.80 8.71 -0.64
N ILE A 76 -6.70 9.60 -1.08
CA ILE A 76 -6.39 10.54 -2.18
C ILE A 76 -6.57 12.00 -1.76
N SER A 77 -7.57 12.29 -0.93
CA SER A 77 -7.86 13.65 -0.48
C SER A 77 -6.71 14.20 0.34
N LEU A 78 -6.14 15.33 -0.08
CA LEU A 78 -5.12 16.04 0.67
C LEU A 78 -5.64 16.63 2.00
N GLN A 79 -6.95 16.71 2.17
CA GLN A 79 -7.59 17.24 3.39
C GLN A 79 -8.01 16.13 4.36
N HIS A 80 -8.33 14.94 3.86
CA HIS A 80 -9.01 13.91 4.65
C HIS A 80 -8.20 12.63 4.84
N ALA A 81 -7.24 12.36 3.95
CA ALA A 81 -6.39 11.20 4.05
C ALA A 81 -5.29 11.47 5.07
N GLU A 82 -5.08 10.51 5.98
CA GLU A 82 -3.97 10.58 6.94
C GLU A 82 -2.61 10.44 6.22
N PHE A 83 -2.56 9.52 5.25
CA PHE A 83 -1.40 9.26 4.40
C PHE A 83 -1.83 9.25 2.92
N PRO A 84 -1.92 10.43 2.27
CA PRO A 84 -2.35 10.53 0.88
C PRO A 84 -1.36 9.85 -0.07
N LEU A 85 -1.89 9.18 -1.08
CA LEU A 85 -1.12 8.51 -2.12
C LEU A 85 -0.28 9.49 -2.93
N ASN A 86 0.92 9.04 -3.32
CA ASN A 86 1.74 9.76 -4.29
C ASN A 86 1.21 9.52 -5.70
N LEU A 87 0.34 10.41 -6.18
CA LEU A 87 -0.25 10.36 -7.52
C LEU A 87 0.27 11.50 -8.42
N PRO A 88 0.38 11.27 -9.75
CA PRO A 88 0.62 12.33 -10.72
C PRO A 88 -0.48 13.39 -10.67
N SER A 89 -0.11 14.66 -10.87
CA SER A 89 -1.04 15.78 -10.75
C SER A 89 -2.26 15.67 -11.68
N GLN A 90 -2.12 15.02 -12.83
CA GLN A 90 -3.24 14.81 -13.76
C GLN A 90 -4.31 13.89 -13.15
N GLU A 91 -3.90 12.79 -12.53
CA GLU A 91 -4.80 11.83 -11.89
C GLU A 91 -5.47 12.44 -10.66
N MET A 92 -4.69 13.15 -9.85
CA MET A 92 -5.20 13.86 -8.68
C MET A 92 -6.27 14.90 -9.06
N LYS A 93 -6.03 15.70 -10.11
CA LYS A 93 -7.00 16.70 -10.59
C LYS A 93 -8.28 16.06 -11.12
N HIS A 94 -8.19 14.91 -11.77
CA HIS A 94 -9.35 14.18 -12.26
C HIS A 94 -10.23 13.69 -11.11
N LEU A 95 -9.62 13.04 -10.12
CA LEU A 95 -10.32 12.51 -8.94
C LEU A 95 -10.88 13.65 -8.07
N PHE A 96 -10.13 14.74 -7.92
CA PHE A 96 -10.60 15.96 -7.25
C PHE A 96 -11.90 16.48 -7.86
N LYS A 97 -11.98 16.58 -9.20
CA LYS A 97 -13.19 17.05 -9.89
C LYS A 97 -14.43 16.20 -9.59
N ILE A 98 -14.26 14.90 -9.33
CA ILE A 98 -15.35 13.96 -9.10
C ILE A 98 -15.77 13.91 -7.62
N PHE A 99 -14.81 13.96 -6.70
CA PHE A 99 -15.07 13.60 -5.30
C PHE A 99 -14.87 14.74 -4.29
N ASP A 100 -14.14 15.81 -4.62
CA ASP A 100 -13.77 16.85 -3.64
C ASP A 100 -15.00 17.51 -2.99
N LYS A 101 -15.95 17.97 -3.79
CA LYS A 101 -17.16 18.63 -3.25
C LYS A 101 -17.98 17.68 -2.36
N PRO A 102 -18.32 16.44 -2.78
CA PRO A 102 -19.02 15.49 -1.91
C PRO A 102 -18.23 15.09 -0.66
N ALA A 103 -16.89 15.02 -0.76
CA ALA A 103 -16.03 14.73 0.37
C ALA A 103 -16.11 15.84 1.43
N ARG A 104 -16.02 17.12 1.02
CA ARG A 104 -16.18 18.27 1.93
C ARG A 104 -17.55 18.30 2.61
N VAL A 105 -18.61 17.94 1.88
CA VAL A 105 -19.97 17.90 2.42
C VAL A 105 -20.10 16.82 3.51
N LEU A 106 -19.49 15.65 3.32
CA LEU A 106 -19.61 14.52 4.25
C LEU A 106 -18.63 14.60 5.43
N PHE A 107 -17.38 14.94 5.15
CA PHE A 107 -16.29 14.85 6.11
C PHE A 107 -15.96 16.20 6.74
N GLY A 108 -16.65 17.27 6.32
CA GLY A 108 -16.41 18.64 6.72
C GLY A 108 -15.22 19.25 5.99
N GLU A 109 -15.02 20.55 6.17
CA GLU A 109 -13.80 21.25 5.74
C GLU A 109 -13.08 21.74 6.97
N ASP A 110 -11.87 21.24 7.19
CA ASP A 110 -11.01 21.76 8.24
C ASP A 110 -10.19 22.91 7.66
N SER A 111 -10.80 24.10 7.63
CA SER A 111 -10.17 25.33 7.09
C SER A 111 -8.91 25.74 7.87
N SER A 112 -8.63 25.07 8.99
CA SER A 112 -7.46 25.30 9.85
C SER A 112 -6.21 24.55 9.42
N VAL A 113 -6.30 23.64 8.44
CA VAL A 113 -5.16 22.82 7.98
C VAL A 113 -4.57 23.41 6.70
N ASN A 114 -3.45 24.11 6.83
CA ASN A 114 -2.68 24.55 5.68
C ASN A 114 -1.87 23.37 5.10
N ILE A 115 -2.40 22.79 4.02
CA ILE A 115 -1.76 21.68 3.30
C ILE A 115 -0.39 22.08 2.70
N ALA A 116 -0.22 23.35 2.32
CA ALA A 116 1.01 23.82 1.70
C ALA A 116 2.12 24.10 2.74
N THR A 117 1.75 24.47 3.96
CA THR A 117 2.70 24.72 5.06
C THR A 117 2.20 24.15 6.40
N PRO A 118 2.13 22.80 6.53
CA PRO A 118 1.59 22.15 7.73
C PRO A 118 2.41 22.44 8.99
N PHE A 119 3.66 22.87 8.85
CA PHE A 119 4.53 23.27 9.96
C PHE A 119 4.31 24.71 10.46
N ASP A 120 3.65 25.57 9.69
CA ASP A 120 3.34 26.94 10.11
C ASP A 120 2.20 26.97 11.15
N ASP A 121 1.23 26.07 11.00
CA ASP A 121 0.07 25.97 11.91
C ASP A 121 0.43 25.37 13.28
N ALA A 122 1.53 24.62 13.37
CA ALA A 122 2.02 24.04 14.62
C ALA A 122 2.34 25.11 15.70
N TYR A 123 2.73 26.32 15.27
CA TYR A 123 2.97 27.44 16.19
C TYR A 123 1.67 28.10 16.70
N LEU A 124 0.56 27.95 15.98
CA LEU A 124 -0.74 28.52 16.36
C LEU A 124 -1.62 27.51 17.12
N GLN A 125 -1.51 26.21 16.81
CA GLN A 125 -2.30 25.14 17.42
C GLN A 125 -1.89 24.77 18.86
N GLY A 126 -0.68 25.15 19.30
CA GLY A 126 -0.19 24.93 20.67
C GLY A 126 -1.01 25.60 21.78
N ARG A 127 -2.01 26.42 21.42
CA ARG A 127 -2.89 27.10 22.39
C ARG A 127 -4.29 26.49 22.52
N GLU A 128 -4.79 25.69 21.56
CA GLU A 128 -6.18 25.20 21.58
C GLU A 128 -6.44 23.76 21.10
N ALA A 129 -5.47 23.01 20.57
CA ALA A 129 -5.75 21.71 19.94
C ALA A 129 -5.65 20.52 20.91
N SER A 130 -6.66 20.31 21.77
CA SER A 130 -6.93 19.02 22.44
C SER A 130 -8.13 18.28 21.83
N ARG A 131 -8.42 18.50 20.54
CA ARG A 131 -9.59 17.93 19.88
C ARG A 131 -9.27 17.47 18.46
N SER A 132 -8.72 16.26 18.29
CA SER A 132 -9.03 15.44 17.10
C SER A 132 -8.47 14.02 17.21
N GLY A 133 -8.89 13.28 18.24
CA GLY A 133 -8.56 11.84 18.37
C GLY A 133 -9.70 10.90 17.94
N SER A 134 -10.76 11.42 17.33
CA SER A 134 -12.05 10.70 17.19
C SER A 134 -12.73 10.88 15.82
N SER A 135 -11.99 11.27 14.78
CA SER A 135 -12.59 11.47 13.44
C SER A 135 -12.86 10.14 12.71
N GLY A 136 -12.12 9.07 13.03
CA GLY A 136 -12.24 7.77 12.36
C GLY A 136 -13.58 7.03 12.62
N GLU A 137 -14.13 7.12 13.83
CA GLU A 137 -15.38 6.40 14.19
C GLU A 137 -16.65 7.11 13.70
N ILE A 138 -16.65 8.45 13.63
CA ILE A 138 -17.83 9.26 13.25
C ILE A 138 -18.04 9.27 11.73
N ARG A 139 -16.98 9.11 10.92
CA ARG A 139 -17.08 9.01 9.45
C ARG A 139 -17.99 7.87 8.97
N SER A 140 -18.18 6.84 9.79
CA SER A 140 -18.83 5.59 9.39
C SER A 140 -20.35 5.65 9.18
N GLN A 141 -21.04 6.72 9.63
CA GLN A 141 -22.51 6.73 9.65
C GLN A 141 -23.16 7.66 8.61
N ALA A 142 -22.43 8.65 8.08
CA ALA A 142 -22.97 9.60 7.11
C ALA A 142 -22.77 9.10 5.67
N ARG A 143 -23.84 9.12 4.86
CA ARG A 143 -23.80 8.77 3.43
C ARG A 143 -24.18 9.97 2.57
N TYR A 144 -23.52 10.12 1.44
CA TYR A 144 -23.86 11.12 0.44
C TYR A 144 -25.16 10.73 -0.26
N THR A 145 -26.11 11.67 -0.28
CA THR A 145 -27.44 11.53 -0.90
C THR A 145 -27.66 12.50 -2.04
N GLY A 146 -26.62 13.21 -2.49
CA GLY A 146 -26.71 14.15 -3.61
C GLY A 146 -26.56 13.47 -4.97
N GLU A 147 -26.55 14.27 -6.03
CA GLU A 147 -26.36 13.79 -7.40
C GLU A 147 -24.97 13.19 -7.60
N VAL A 148 -24.90 12.02 -8.26
CA VAL A 148 -23.66 11.37 -8.65
C VAL A 148 -23.09 12.06 -9.91
N PRO A 149 -21.84 12.53 -9.91
CA PRO A 149 -21.24 13.15 -11.08
C PRO A 149 -21.28 12.24 -12.32
N SER A 150 -21.53 12.82 -13.49
CA SER A 150 -21.62 12.07 -14.76
C SER A 150 -20.31 11.39 -15.17
N GLY A 151 -19.17 11.90 -14.70
CA GLY A 151 -17.85 11.30 -14.92
C GLY A 151 -17.51 10.12 -14.01
N PHE A 152 -18.42 9.70 -13.13
CA PHE A 152 -18.21 8.53 -12.28
C PHE A 152 -18.62 7.23 -12.99
N ASP A 153 -17.70 6.26 -13.02
CA ASP A 153 -17.93 4.93 -13.56
C ASP A 153 -17.01 3.88 -12.88
N SER A 154 -17.07 2.63 -13.36
CA SER A 154 -16.28 1.51 -12.85
C SER A 154 -14.76 1.65 -13.05
N THR A 155 -14.35 2.57 -13.93
CA THR A 155 -12.95 2.80 -14.33
C THR A 155 -12.33 4.02 -13.66
N VAL A 156 -13.08 4.74 -12.81
CA VAL A 156 -12.64 6.00 -12.19
C VAL A 156 -11.29 5.91 -11.47
N PHE A 157 -10.92 4.75 -10.93
CA PHE A 157 -9.65 4.52 -10.25
C PHE A 157 -8.60 3.78 -11.11
N ASP A 158 -8.85 3.47 -12.38
CA ASP A 158 -7.98 2.60 -13.17
C ASP A 158 -6.57 3.17 -13.36
N SER A 159 -6.48 4.48 -13.65
CA SER A 159 -5.20 5.17 -13.81
C SER A 159 -4.41 5.16 -12.50
N ALA A 160 -5.05 5.61 -11.40
CA ALA A 160 -4.42 5.64 -10.08
C ALA A 160 -4.01 4.24 -9.60
N ASN A 161 -4.87 3.23 -9.78
CA ASN A 161 -4.57 1.84 -9.47
C ASN A 161 -3.38 1.32 -10.29
N GLY A 162 -3.29 1.66 -11.59
CA GLY A 162 -2.13 1.35 -12.42
C GLY A 162 -0.85 2.02 -11.94
N HIS A 163 -0.92 3.31 -11.57
CA HIS A 163 0.20 4.06 -11.04
C HIS A 163 0.72 3.48 -9.72
N ILE A 164 -0.18 3.23 -8.76
CA ILE A 164 0.20 2.65 -7.46
C ILE A 164 0.74 1.23 -7.62
N LYS A 165 0.17 0.40 -8.50
CA LYS A 165 0.76 -0.91 -8.83
C LYS A 165 2.20 -0.78 -9.34
N TYR A 166 2.47 0.20 -10.18
CA TYR A 166 3.82 0.46 -10.68
C TYR A 166 4.77 0.92 -9.56
N LEU A 167 4.32 1.82 -8.67
CA LEU A 167 5.12 2.26 -7.52
C LEU A 167 5.45 1.09 -6.58
N VAL A 168 4.47 0.25 -6.26
CA VAL A 168 4.67 -0.96 -5.44
C VAL A 168 5.64 -1.92 -6.13
N LEU A 169 5.47 -2.15 -7.43
CA LEU A 169 6.32 -3.06 -8.20
C LEU A 169 7.79 -2.64 -8.21
N THR A 170 8.05 -1.34 -8.29
CA THR A 170 9.40 -0.79 -8.44
C THR A 170 10.11 -0.56 -7.10
N ASN A 171 9.36 -0.27 -6.03
CA ASN A 171 9.93 0.09 -4.73
C ASN A 171 9.76 -0.99 -3.65
N THR A 172 8.51 -1.37 -3.37
CA THR A 172 8.15 -2.24 -2.23
C THR A 172 8.36 -3.72 -2.56
N TRP A 173 7.96 -4.14 -3.76
CA TRP A 173 7.97 -5.53 -4.18
C TRP A 173 9.37 -6.17 -4.16
N PRO A 174 10.45 -5.53 -4.67
CA PRO A 174 11.78 -6.12 -4.62
C PRO A 174 12.28 -6.32 -3.18
N LYS A 175 11.95 -5.39 -2.27
CA LYS A 175 12.30 -5.48 -0.85
C LYS A 175 11.53 -6.60 -0.15
N PHE A 176 10.23 -6.69 -0.41
CA PHE A 176 9.39 -7.77 0.12
C PHE A 176 9.88 -9.15 -0.31
N VAL A 177 10.19 -9.33 -1.60
CA VAL A 177 10.71 -10.61 -2.12
C VAL A 177 12.03 -10.98 -1.44
N LYS A 178 12.96 -10.02 -1.28
CA LYS A 178 14.23 -10.23 -0.58
C LYS A 178 14.01 -10.65 0.88
N GLU A 179 13.09 -9.97 1.57
CA GLU A 179 12.72 -10.30 2.95
C GLU A 179 12.13 -11.70 3.06
N MET A 180 11.20 -12.07 2.18
CA MET A 180 10.62 -13.42 2.17
C MET A 180 11.67 -14.51 1.91
N HIS A 181 12.64 -14.25 1.02
CA HIS A 181 13.77 -15.16 0.81
C HIS A 181 14.67 -15.28 2.03
N HIS A 182 14.92 -14.17 2.74
CA HIS A 182 15.71 -14.18 3.96
C HIS A 182 15.02 -14.99 5.07
N ARG A 183 13.72 -14.76 5.30
CA ARG A 183 12.92 -15.52 6.29
C ARG A 183 12.94 -17.03 6.00
N ARG A 184 12.78 -17.42 4.74
CA ARG A 184 12.84 -18.84 4.32
C ARG A 184 14.22 -19.46 4.59
N ARG A 185 15.31 -18.78 4.23
CA ARG A 185 16.67 -19.28 4.50
C ARG A 185 17.00 -19.39 5.98
N SER A 186 16.60 -18.40 6.78
CA SER A 186 16.80 -18.42 8.23
C SER A 186 16.00 -19.54 8.92
N SER A 187 14.84 -19.92 8.37
CA SER A 187 14.08 -21.08 8.86
C SER A 187 14.75 -22.43 8.54
N GLU A 188 15.55 -22.49 7.47
CA GLU A 188 16.27 -23.70 7.04
C GLU A 188 17.55 -23.92 7.86
N THR A 189 18.30 -22.85 8.15
CA THR A 189 19.47 -22.92 9.05
C THR A 189 19.10 -23.14 10.52
N GLY A 190 17.89 -22.77 10.95
CA GLY A 190 17.37 -23.14 12.28
C GLY A 190 17.13 -24.64 12.46
N ARG A 191 16.88 -25.39 11.38
CA ARG A 191 16.71 -26.86 11.44
C ARG A 191 18.04 -27.62 11.41
N SER A 192 19.15 -27.00 10.99
CA SER A 192 20.46 -27.66 10.96
C SER A 192 21.27 -27.53 12.26
N VAL A 193 20.76 -26.83 13.28
CA VAL A 193 21.44 -26.67 14.58
C VAL A 193 21.02 -27.74 15.60
N MET A 194 20.04 -28.60 15.29
CA MET A 194 19.58 -29.69 16.18
C MET A 194 20.06 -31.09 15.76
N THR A 195 21.22 -31.21 15.14
CA THR A 195 21.98 -32.47 15.12
C THR A 195 23.30 -32.25 15.85
N ASN A 196 23.26 -32.43 17.17
CA ASN A 196 24.44 -32.65 18.00
C ASN A 196 24.97 -34.08 17.81
N GLU A 197 26.26 -34.22 18.11
CA GLU A 197 27.12 -35.41 18.11
C GLU A 197 27.76 -35.72 16.74
N SER A 198 28.98 -35.26 16.49
CA SER A 198 30.16 -35.85 17.11
C SER A 198 31.26 -34.82 17.36
N GLU A 199 31.88 -34.92 18.53
CA GLU A 199 33.14 -34.28 18.88
C GLU A 199 34.25 -34.63 17.86
N TYR A 200 35.33 -33.84 17.90
CA TYR A 200 36.59 -33.98 17.15
C TYR A 200 36.60 -33.45 15.70
N SER A 201 37.07 -32.21 15.52
CA SER A 201 38.22 -31.90 14.66
C SER A 201 38.44 -30.37 14.58
N LEU A 202 39.16 -29.82 15.56
CA LEU A 202 39.64 -28.42 15.55
C LEU A 202 41.12 -28.29 15.18
N LEU A 203 41.73 -29.27 14.50
CA LEU A 203 43.13 -29.18 14.08
C LEU A 203 43.42 -30.01 12.81
N SER A 204 43.11 -29.50 11.61
CA SER A 204 43.73 -30.06 10.39
C SER A 204 43.60 -29.19 9.13
N ARG A 205 44.07 -27.93 9.11
CA ARG A 205 44.23 -27.20 7.83
C ARG A 205 45.39 -26.21 7.82
N VAL A 206 46.64 -26.67 7.88
CA VAL A 206 47.76 -26.08 7.10
C VAL A 206 48.88 -27.13 6.95
N SER A 207 49.11 -27.64 5.74
CA SER A 207 50.42 -28.13 5.27
C SER A 207 50.29 -28.72 3.87
N SER A 208 50.70 -27.96 2.85
CA SER A 208 51.61 -28.44 1.78
C SER A 208 51.75 -27.34 0.74
N GLY A 209 52.92 -26.73 0.68
CA GLY A 209 53.21 -25.60 -0.20
C GLY A 209 54.71 -25.49 -0.48
N VAL A 210 55.18 -26.36 -1.37
CA VAL A 210 56.30 -26.16 -2.30
C VAL A 210 57.72 -26.04 -1.71
N THR A 211 58.44 -27.17 -1.67
CA THR A 211 59.91 -27.21 -1.77
C THR A 211 60.31 -27.38 -3.24
N SER A 212 61.00 -26.40 -3.81
CA SER A 212 61.72 -26.54 -5.09
C SER A 212 62.80 -25.46 -5.23
N LEU A 213 64.07 -25.91 -5.26
CA LEU A 213 65.25 -25.32 -5.91
C LEU A 213 65.76 -23.98 -5.28
N ILE A 214 67.01 -23.85 -4.85
CA ILE A 214 68.21 -23.85 -5.69
C ILE A 214 69.45 -24.31 -4.90
N ARG A 215 70.25 -25.14 -5.57
CA ARG A 215 71.54 -25.71 -5.16
C ARG A 215 72.69 -24.74 -5.49
N SER A 216 73.65 -24.69 -4.56
CA SER A 216 75.08 -24.31 -4.68
C SER A 216 75.48 -22.90 -5.10
N VAL A 217 76.28 -22.23 -4.25
CA VAL A 217 77.74 -21.99 -4.47
C VAL A 217 78.40 -21.75 -3.10
N LYS A 218 79.37 -22.58 -2.71
CA LYS A 218 80.52 -22.13 -1.91
C LYS A 218 81.73 -23.01 -2.23
N ALA A 219 82.61 -22.45 -3.05
CA ALA A 219 83.98 -22.92 -3.21
C ALA A 219 84.83 -22.26 -2.11
N ILE A 220 85.58 -23.08 -1.37
CA ILE A 220 86.95 -22.85 -0.93
C ILE A 220 87.65 -24.21 -1.04
#